data_AF-A0A0F7FWM8-F1
#
_entry.id   AF-A0A0F7FWM8-F1
#
_cell.length_a   1.000
_cell.length_b   1.000
_cell.length_c   1.000
_cell.angle_alpha   90.00
_cell.angle_beta   90.00
_cell.angle_gamma   90.00
#
_symmetry.space_group_name_H-M   'P 1'
#
loop_
_entity.id
_entity.type
_entity.pdbx_description
1 polymer ?
#
loop_
_entity_poly.entity_id
_entity_poly.type
_entity_poly.pdbx_seq_one_letter_code
_entity_poly.pdbx_strand_id
1 'polypeptide(L)'
;MASASAALIWSQHPDWTKNQVLRVMLNTAERSDDQRRDDYTGYGIVRPDRVIVDGEGDPGDPDSPPIFRDWEAGLVPPATPEPTPETTPDESAEPAPGPEAEAAATSDDGSPLPWILGGTTAVLLVALTGWLLLRRRA
;
A
#
# COMPACT_ATOMS: atom_id res chain seq x y z
N MET A 1 -3.99 -9.85 -4.89
CA MET A 1 -3.68 -10.77 -3.79
C MET A 1 -2.23 -10.63 -3.34
N ALA A 2 -1.23 -10.96 -4.18
CA ALA A 2 0.19 -10.96 -3.79
C ALA A 2 0.68 -9.69 -3.07
N SER A 3 0.42 -8.49 -3.60
CA SER A 3 0.86 -7.24 -2.96
C SER A 3 0.19 -6.98 -1.60
N ALA A 4 -1.08 -7.36 -1.44
CA ALA A 4 -1.77 -7.24 -0.15
C ALA A 4 -1.23 -8.26 0.86
N SER A 5 -0.93 -9.48 0.42
CA SER A 5 -0.26 -10.50 1.23
C SER A 5 1.13 -10.03 1.67
N ALA A 6 1.91 -9.44 0.78
CA ALA A 6 3.22 -8.87 1.09
C ALA A 6 3.10 -7.73 2.12
N ALA A 7 2.15 -6.82 1.94
CA ALA A 7 1.91 -5.73 2.88
C ALA A 7 1.49 -6.24 4.26
N LEU A 8 0.67 -7.30 4.32
CA LEU A 8 0.27 -7.89 5.59
C LEU A 8 1.44 -8.59 6.30
N ILE A 9 2.26 -9.35 5.57
CA ILE A 9 3.49 -9.95 6.10
C ILE A 9 4.44 -8.86 6.62
N TRP A 10 4.65 -7.80 5.85
CA TRP A 10 5.49 -6.68 6.24
C TRP A 10 4.92 -5.91 7.44
N SER A 11 3.59 -5.79 7.56
CA SER A 11 2.99 -5.16 8.75
C SER A 11 3.27 -5.94 10.04
N GLN A 12 3.40 -7.26 9.95
CA GLN A 12 3.74 -8.14 11.08
C GLN A 12 5.26 -8.13 11.36
N HIS A 13 6.07 -7.90 10.33
CA HIS A 13 7.54 -7.88 10.39
C HIS A 13 8.09 -6.57 9.81
N PRO A 14 7.87 -5.42 10.49
CA PRO A 14 8.21 -4.10 9.95
C PRO A 14 9.72 -3.89 9.72
N ASP A 15 10.56 -4.69 10.38
CA ASP A 15 12.02 -4.70 10.27
C ASP A 15 12.54 -5.48 9.05
N TRP A 16 11.68 -6.26 8.38
CA TRP A 16 12.11 -7.05 7.24
C TRP A 16 12.32 -6.22 5.97
N THR A 17 13.32 -6.60 5.18
CA THR A 17 13.56 -6.00 3.87
C THR A 17 12.64 -6.58 2.80
N LYS A 18 12.60 -5.91 1.62
CA LYS A 18 11.91 -6.44 0.43
C LYS A 18 12.33 -7.88 0.10
N ASN A 19 13.60 -8.22 0.35
CA ASN A 19 14.18 -9.52 0.00
C ASN A 19 13.68 -10.61 0.95
N GLN A 20 13.57 -10.29 2.23
CA GLN A 20 13.07 -11.20 3.26
C GLN A 20 11.57 -11.48 3.07
N VAL A 21 10.77 -10.43 2.87
CA VAL A 21 9.33 -10.58 2.58
C VAL A 21 9.10 -11.40 1.31
N LEU A 22 9.84 -11.10 0.24
CA LEU A 22 9.74 -11.88 -0.99
C LEU A 22 10.20 -13.33 -0.79
N ARG A 23 11.29 -13.57 -0.04
CA ARG A 23 11.81 -14.92 0.20
C ARG A 23 10.80 -15.78 0.94
N VAL A 24 10.19 -15.28 2.02
CA VAL A 24 9.20 -16.08 2.76
C VAL A 24 8.00 -16.39 1.88
N MET A 25 7.52 -15.44 1.07
CA MET A 25 6.39 -15.67 0.15
C MET A 25 6.71 -16.76 -0.88
N LEU A 26 7.96 -16.83 -1.35
CA LEU A 26 8.40 -17.85 -2.30
C LEU A 26 8.59 -19.23 -1.64
N ASN A 27 9.11 -19.24 -0.41
CA ASN A 27 9.40 -20.46 0.35
C ASN A 27 8.13 -21.15 0.85
N THR A 28 7.08 -20.38 1.17
CA THR A 28 5.81 -20.91 1.69
C THR A 28 4.72 -21.02 0.63
N ALA A 29 5.01 -20.64 -0.62
CA ALA A 29 4.07 -20.77 -1.71
C ALA A 29 3.65 -22.24 -1.90
N GLU A 30 2.35 -22.45 -2.12
CA GLU A 30 1.81 -23.76 -2.40
C GLU A 30 2.14 -24.18 -3.83
N ARG A 31 2.77 -25.35 -3.97
CA ARG A 31 3.28 -25.90 -5.23
C ARG A 31 3.30 -27.42 -5.20
N SER A 32 3.38 -28.04 -6.37
CA SER A 32 3.64 -29.46 -6.51
C SER A 32 5.07 -29.80 -6.07
N ASP A 33 5.24 -30.92 -5.35
CA ASP A 33 6.51 -31.33 -4.72
C ASP A 33 7.68 -31.52 -5.72
N ASP A 34 7.38 -31.73 -7.00
CA ASP A 34 8.35 -32.00 -8.05
C ASP A 34 8.87 -30.74 -8.77
N GLN A 35 8.29 -29.56 -8.52
CA GLN A 35 8.57 -28.35 -9.32
C GLN A 35 9.02 -27.16 -8.47
N ARG A 36 10.26 -26.69 -8.72
CA ARG A 36 10.80 -25.48 -8.11
C ARG A 36 10.22 -24.18 -8.69
N ARG A 37 9.70 -24.24 -9.92
CA ARG A 37 9.02 -23.16 -10.64
C ARG A 37 8.34 -23.76 -11.87
N ASP A 38 7.16 -23.27 -12.23
CA ASP A 38 6.50 -23.56 -13.50
C ASP A 38 6.14 -22.25 -14.24
N ASP A 39 5.83 -22.34 -15.53
CA ASP A 39 5.57 -21.15 -16.37
C ASP A 39 4.14 -20.59 -16.24
N TYR A 40 3.23 -21.32 -15.61
CA TYR A 40 1.84 -20.90 -15.40
C TYR A 40 1.60 -20.27 -14.02
N THR A 41 2.19 -20.83 -12.97
CA THR A 41 2.02 -20.40 -11.57
C THR A 41 3.30 -19.79 -11.00
N GLY A 42 4.40 -19.79 -11.75
CA GLY A 42 5.67 -19.26 -11.29
C GLY A 42 6.15 -20.06 -10.10
N TYR A 43 6.17 -19.43 -8.92
CA TYR A 43 6.59 -20.10 -7.70
C TYR A 43 5.45 -20.79 -6.93
N GLY A 44 4.22 -20.71 -7.42
CA GLY A 44 3.06 -21.29 -6.75
C GLY A 44 2.14 -20.23 -6.17
N ILE A 45 1.12 -20.68 -5.44
CA ILE A 45 0.10 -19.79 -4.87
C ILE A 45 0.59 -19.23 -3.54
N VAL A 46 0.50 -17.92 -3.37
CA VAL A 46 0.93 -17.22 -2.14
C VAL A 46 0.08 -17.67 -0.94
N ARG A 47 0.75 -18.04 0.16
CA ARG A 47 0.14 -18.49 1.42
C ARG A 47 0.55 -17.58 2.59
N PRO A 48 -0.06 -16.40 2.74
CA PRO A 48 0.32 -15.48 3.82
C PRO A 48 -0.02 -16.02 5.22
N ASP A 49 -1.00 -16.94 5.30
CA ASP A 49 -1.37 -17.67 6.53
C ASP A 49 -0.19 -18.46 7.11
N ARG A 50 0.59 -19.13 6.25
CA ARG A 50 1.79 -19.89 6.66
C ARG A 50 2.79 -19.00 7.40
N VAL A 51 2.98 -17.77 6.91
CA VAL A 51 3.94 -16.83 7.52
C VAL A 51 3.36 -16.15 8.75
N ILE A 52 2.11 -15.66 8.68
CA ILE A 52 1.52 -14.80 9.72
C ILE A 52 0.95 -15.61 10.89
N VAL A 53 0.34 -16.75 10.60
CA VAL A 53 -0.34 -17.59 11.60
C VAL A 53 0.59 -18.68 12.11
N ASP A 54 1.23 -19.41 11.19
CA ASP A 54 2.06 -20.56 11.54
C ASP A 54 3.52 -20.18 11.83
N GLY A 55 3.93 -18.96 11.49
CA GLY A 55 5.31 -18.49 11.67
C GLY A 55 6.32 -19.19 10.76
N GLU A 56 5.86 -19.78 9.66
CA GLU A 56 6.67 -20.55 8.73
C GLU A 56 7.38 -19.64 7.71
N GLY A 57 8.53 -20.12 7.22
CA GLY A 57 9.33 -19.46 6.19
C GLY A 57 10.59 -18.80 6.77
N ASP A 58 11.73 -19.09 6.15
CA ASP A 58 13.00 -18.45 6.50
C ASP A 58 13.17 -17.13 5.71
N PRO A 59 13.22 -15.96 6.38
CA PRO A 59 13.50 -14.69 5.72
C PRO A 59 14.93 -14.63 5.15
N GLY A 60 15.87 -15.37 5.73
CA GLY A 60 17.28 -15.39 5.38
C GLY A 60 17.94 -14.01 5.42
N ASP A 61 19.05 -13.90 4.67
CA ASP A 61 19.85 -12.68 4.59
C ASP A 61 19.08 -11.52 3.92
N PRO A 62 19.04 -10.31 4.54
CA PRO A 62 18.30 -9.14 4.08
C PRO A 62 18.84 -8.50 2.79
N ASP A 63 20.13 -8.65 2.51
CA ASP A 63 20.83 -8.05 1.37
C ASP A 63 20.96 -9.01 0.18
N SER A 64 20.55 -10.26 0.38
CA SER A 64 20.54 -11.28 -0.64
C SER A 64 19.17 -11.38 -1.31
N PRO A 65 18.98 -10.94 -2.57
CA PRO A 65 17.72 -11.15 -3.27
C PRO A 65 17.44 -12.65 -3.52
N PRO A 66 16.21 -13.14 -3.29
CA PRO A 66 15.86 -14.55 -3.49
C PRO A 66 15.73 -14.94 -4.96
N ILE A 67 15.48 -13.98 -5.85
CA ILE A 67 15.36 -14.15 -7.29
C ILE A 67 16.03 -12.96 -8.00
N PHE A 68 16.36 -13.13 -9.28
CA PHE A 68 16.97 -12.06 -10.10
C PHE A 68 18.30 -11.49 -9.56
N ARG A 69 19.11 -12.31 -8.87
CA ARG A 69 20.37 -11.87 -8.23
C ARG A 69 21.31 -11.16 -9.19
N ASP A 70 21.54 -11.73 -10.37
CA ASP A 70 22.47 -11.17 -11.36
C ASP A 70 21.96 -9.85 -11.94
N TRP A 71 20.64 -9.74 -12.10
CA TRP A 71 20.00 -8.51 -12.56
C TRP A 71 20.07 -7.42 -11.46
N GLU A 72 19.78 -7.75 -10.20
CA GLU A 72 19.84 -6.80 -9.10
C GLU A 72 21.27 -6.34 -8.83
N ALA A 73 22.26 -7.22 -8.97
CA ALA A 73 23.67 -6.86 -8.83
C ALA A 73 24.15 -5.88 -9.93
N GLY A 74 23.48 -5.88 -11.08
CA GLY A 74 23.74 -4.93 -12.17
C GLY A 74 23.01 -3.59 -12.02
N LEU A 75 22.11 -3.45 -11.04
CA LEU A 75 21.45 -2.18 -10.78
C LEU A 75 22.39 -1.21 -10.08
N VAL A 76 22.41 0.03 -10.57
CA VAL A 76 22.91 1.16 -9.79
C VAL A 76 21.73 1.64 -8.94
N PRO A 77 21.73 1.42 -7.62
CA PRO A 77 20.64 1.92 -6.78
C PRO A 77 20.53 3.44 -6.96
N PRO A 78 19.31 3.99 -7.07
CA PRO A 78 19.16 5.45 -7.05
C PRO A 78 19.74 5.97 -5.73
N ALA A 79 20.34 7.16 -5.75
CA ALA A 79 20.81 7.79 -4.53
C ALA A 79 19.63 7.87 -3.54
N THR A 80 19.75 7.20 -2.40
CA THR A 80 18.77 7.31 -1.31
C THR A 80 18.74 8.78 -0.90
N PRO A 81 17.58 9.46 -0.99
CA PRO A 81 17.48 10.82 -0.47
C PRO A 81 17.82 10.76 1.02
N GLU A 82 18.77 11.59 1.45
CA GLU A 82 19.06 11.74 2.87
C GLU A 82 17.77 12.17 3.59
N PRO A 83 17.52 11.65 4.82
CA PRO A 83 16.39 12.11 5.60
C PRO A 83 16.55 13.62 5.82
N THR A 84 15.64 14.40 5.23
CA THR A 84 15.53 15.82 5.53
C THR A 84 15.21 15.91 7.02
N PRO A 85 16.01 16.61 7.84
CA PRO A 85 15.67 16.81 9.24
C PRO A 85 14.30 17.47 9.31
N GLU A 86 13.37 16.85 10.04
CA GLU A 86 12.09 17.49 10.32
C GLU A 86 12.36 18.74 11.16
N THR A 87 12.12 19.92 10.59
CA THR A 87 12.04 21.15 11.36
C THR A 87 10.84 21.03 12.27
N THR A 88 11.05 20.63 13.52
CA THR A 88 10.06 20.83 14.59
C THR A 88 9.65 22.30 14.60
N PRO A 89 8.37 22.63 14.43
CA PRO A 89 7.90 24.00 14.58
C PRO A 89 8.22 24.49 16.00
N ASP A 90 8.93 25.60 16.08
CA ASP A 90 9.24 26.30 17.33
C ASP A 90 7.92 26.72 17.99
N GLU A 91 7.62 26.16 19.17
CA GLU A 91 6.47 26.51 20.00
C GLU A 91 6.73 27.86 20.71
N SER A 92 6.93 28.90 19.92
CA SER A 92 7.01 30.29 20.38
C SER A 92 6.62 31.25 19.25
N ALA A 93 5.36 31.15 18.82
CA ALA A 93 4.69 32.23 18.15
C ALA A 93 3.32 32.44 18.81
N GLU A 94 3.22 33.57 19.50
CA GLU A 94 2.04 34.08 20.19
C GLU A 94 0.84 34.23 19.22
N PRO A 95 -0.42 33.94 19.66
CA PRO A 95 -1.56 33.92 18.75
C PRO A 95 -2.07 35.34 18.47
N ALA A 96 -2.05 35.75 17.19
CA ALA A 96 -2.76 36.94 16.75
C ALA A 96 -4.23 36.60 16.39
N PRO A 97 -5.20 37.48 16.69
CA PRO A 97 -6.63 37.20 16.60
C PRO A 97 -7.13 37.18 15.15
N GLY A 98 -8.12 36.32 14.87
CA GLY A 98 -8.75 36.15 13.55
C GLY A 98 -9.56 37.37 13.05
N PRO A 99 -9.99 37.34 11.78
CA PRO A 99 -11.42 37.10 11.53
C PRO A 99 -11.74 36.26 10.27
N GLU A 100 -12.95 35.68 10.32
CA GLU A 100 -13.92 35.30 9.27
C GLU A 100 -13.53 34.86 7.84
N ALA A 101 -14.34 33.92 7.37
CA ALA A 101 -14.33 33.25 6.07
C ALA A 101 -14.41 34.21 4.87
N GLU A 102 -13.65 33.91 3.80
CA GLU A 102 -14.17 33.54 2.46
C GLU A 102 -13.03 33.38 1.45
N ALA A 103 -13.23 32.41 0.56
CA ALA A 103 -12.72 32.26 -0.80
C ALA A 103 -11.30 32.75 -1.14
N ALA A 104 -10.40 31.81 -1.44
CA ALA A 104 -9.29 32.05 -2.36
C ALA A 104 -9.40 31.07 -3.55
N ALA A 105 -9.70 31.64 -4.71
CA ALA A 105 -9.78 30.98 -5.99
C ALA A 105 -8.40 30.78 -6.62
N THR A 106 -8.23 29.65 -7.33
CA THR A 106 -7.37 29.38 -8.52
C THR A 106 -5.85 29.60 -8.37
N SER A 107 -4.96 28.69 -8.78
CA SER A 107 -4.82 28.23 -10.17
C SER A 107 -4.03 26.93 -10.34
N ASP A 108 -4.43 26.22 -11.40
CA ASP A 108 -3.69 25.36 -12.33
C ASP A 108 -2.53 24.48 -11.82
N ASP A 109 -2.80 23.16 -11.71
CA ASP A 109 -2.23 22.16 -12.63
C ASP A 109 -2.97 20.80 -12.47
N GLY A 110 -3.65 20.37 -13.53
CA GLY A 110 -3.83 18.94 -13.88
C GLY A 110 -4.50 17.94 -12.93
N SER A 111 -5.47 18.28 -12.07
CA SER A 111 -6.16 17.29 -11.21
C SER A 111 -7.67 17.12 -11.49
N PRO A 112 -8.20 15.88 -11.73
CA PRO A 112 -9.61 15.62 -12.02
C PRO A 112 -10.56 15.71 -10.80
N LEU A 113 -10.11 16.33 -9.71
CA LEU A 113 -10.84 16.46 -8.45
C LEU A 113 -12.25 17.10 -8.53
N PRO A 114 -12.56 18.07 -9.42
CA PRO A 114 -13.91 18.67 -9.40
C PRO A 114 -15.02 17.70 -9.85
N TRP A 115 -14.69 16.66 -10.62
CA TRP A 115 -15.69 15.65 -11.04
C TRP A 115 -16.07 14.68 -9.93
N ILE A 116 -15.11 14.35 -9.05
CA ILE A 116 -15.32 13.40 -7.94
C ILE A 116 -16.21 14.02 -6.87
N LEU A 117 -16.05 15.33 -6.59
CA LEU A 117 -16.83 16.04 -5.57
C LEU A 117 -18.26 16.40 -6.03
N GLY A 118 -18.45 16.66 -7.33
CA GLY A 118 -19.78 16.91 -7.91
C GLY A 118 -20.64 15.65 -8.07
N GLY A 119 -20.03 14.53 -8.49
CA GLY A 119 -20.76 13.30 -8.81
C GLY A 119 -21.25 12.52 -7.59
N THR A 120 -20.48 12.49 -6.50
CA THR A 120 -20.81 11.70 -5.30
C THR A 120 -22.03 12.24 -4.54
N THR A 121 -22.19 13.57 -4.49
CA THR A 121 -23.32 14.19 -3.77
C THR A 121 -24.67 13.93 -4.46
N ALA A 122 -24.72 13.90 -5.79
CA ALA A 122 -25.95 13.66 -6.54
C ALA A 122 -26.43 12.20 -6.45
N VAL A 123 -25.51 11.23 -6.47
CA VAL A 123 -25.86 9.80 -6.38
C VAL A 123 -26.41 9.43 -5.01
N LEU A 124 -25.87 10.02 -3.93
CA LEU A 124 -26.36 9.77 -2.57
C LEU A 124 -27.79 10.28 -2.36
N LEU A 125 -28.14 11.44 -2.91
CA LEU A 125 -29.51 11.99 -2.79
C LEU A 125 -30.55 11.16 -3.55
N VAL A 126 -30.20 10.64 -4.73
CA VAL A 126 -31.10 9.78 -5.52
C VAL A 126 -31.28 8.40 -4.87
N ALA A 127 -30.20 7.81 -4.35
CA ALA A 127 -30.28 6.52 -3.65
C ALA A 127 -31.13 6.62 -2.37
N LEU A 128 -30.99 7.70 -1.61
CA LEU A 128 -31.69 7.89 -0.34
C LEU A 128 -33.18 8.20 -0.54
N THR A 129 -33.53 8.99 -1.56
CA THR A 129 -34.94 9.24 -1.95
C THR A 129 -35.62 7.99 -2.50
N GLY A 130 -34.93 7.20 -3.33
CA GLY A 130 -35.44 5.92 -3.82
C GLY A 130 -35.71 4.91 -2.71
N TRP A 131 -34.79 4.78 -1.75
CA TRP A 131 -34.96 3.88 -0.60
C TRP A 131 -36.13 4.28 0.31
N LEU A 132 -36.30 5.58 0.56
CA LEU A 132 -37.37 6.08 1.41
C LEU A 132 -38.77 5.85 0.80
N LEU A 133 -38.88 5.92 -0.53
CA LEU A 133 -40.11 5.62 -1.26
C LEU A 133 -40.45 4.13 -1.27
N LEU A 134 -39.45 3.25 -1.38
CA LEU A 134 -39.65 1.80 -1.28
C LEU A 134 -40.13 1.39 0.12
N ARG A 135 -39.56 1.97 1.17
CA ARG A 135 -39.94 1.68 2.57
C ARG A 135 -41.35 2.15 2.91
N ARG A 136 -41.89 3.14 2.19
CA ARG A 136 -43.28 3.61 2.37
C ARG A 136 -44.32 2.77 1.63
N ARG A 137 -43.89 1.88 0.73
CA ARG A 137 -44.78 0.98 -0.03
C ARG A 137 -44.81 -0.46 0.48
N ALA A 138 -43.94 -0.80 1.44
CA ALA A 138 -44.01 -2.02 2.25
C ALA A 138 -44.70 -1.71 3.58
#